data_AF-A0A2R5L5H7-F1
#
_entry.id   AF-A0A2R5L5H7-F1
#
_cell.length_a   1.000
_cell.length_b   1.000
_cell.length_c   1.000
_cell.angle_alpha   90.00
_cell.angle_beta   90.00
_cell.angle_gamma   90.00
#
_symmetry.space_group_name_H-M   'P 1'
#
loop_
_entity.id
_entity.type
_entity.pdbx_description
1 polymer ?
#
loop_
_entity_poly.entity_id
_entity_poly.type
_entity_poly.pdbx_seq_one_letter_code
_entity_poly.pdbx_strand_id
1 'polypeptide(L)'
;AMPDYEFQHQVLKNLNILRLAIQQHGELLSGLVPSQGSFLEIPKLLENPMNTVEELESFDAQLTPEREKQLTSELSILGGSSAKVATRRILAYIMSNELGSQYSWEGRKGKYPFKDL
;
A
#
# COMPACT_ATOMS: atom_id res chain seq x y z
N ALA A 1 6.10 -38.76 41.28
CA ALA A 1 5.49 -37.45 41.00
C ALA A 1 6.57 -36.40 41.18
N MET A 2 6.69 -35.44 40.26
CA MET A 2 7.63 -34.32 40.42
C MET A 2 7.19 -33.49 41.64
N PRO A 3 8.08 -33.09 42.56
CA PRO A 3 7.73 -32.25 43.69
C PRO A 3 7.12 -30.92 43.24
N ASP A 4 6.06 -30.45 43.91
CA ASP A 4 5.31 -29.25 43.51
C ASP A 4 6.21 -28.01 43.35
N TYR A 5 7.26 -27.89 44.16
CA TYR A 5 8.22 -26.80 44.07
C TYR A 5 9.04 -26.82 42.76
N GLU A 6 9.45 -28.01 42.29
CA GLU A 6 10.18 -28.14 41.02
C GLU A 6 9.29 -27.77 39.84
N PHE A 7 8.02 -28.19 39.89
CA PHE A 7 7.04 -27.81 38.88
C PHE A 7 6.81 -26.29 38.86
N GLN A 8 6.57 -25.68 40.03
CA GLN A 8 6.39 -24.22 40.14
C GLN A 8 7.62 -23.46 39.64
N HIS A 9 8.82 -23.91 40.01
CA HIS A 9 10.06 -23.30 39.56
C HIS A 9 10.22 -23.39 38.03
N GLN A 10 9.88 -24.53 37.44
CA GLN A 10 9.92 -24.71 35.99
C GLN A 10 8.89 -23.83 35.27
N VAL A 11 7.67 -23.71 35.81
CA VAL A 11 6.64 -22.81 35.27
C VAL A 11 7.10 -21.36 35.32
N LEU A 12 7.64 -20.90 36.46
CA LEU A 12 8.15 -19.54 36.61
C LEU A 12 9.30 -19.24 35.64
N LYS A 13 10.22 -20.19 35.45
CA LYS A 13 11.30 -20.07 34.46
C LYS A 13 10.74 -19.91 33.05
N ASN A 14 9.79 -20.75 32.66
CA ASN A 14 9.16 -20.69 31.33
C ASN A 14 8.40 -19.37 31.12
N LEU A 15 7.66 -18.90 32.13
CA LEU A 15 6.96 -17.61 32.08
C LEU A 15 7.93 -16.43 31.92
N ASN A 16 9.08 -16.47 32.58
CA ASN A 16 10.09 -15.42 32.45
C ASN A 16 10.70 -15.41 31.05
N ILE A 17 10.98 -16.58 30.47
CA ILE A 17 11.46 -16.70 29.08
C ILE A 17 10.41 -16.12 28.10
N LEU A 18 9.13 -16.48 28.27
CA LEU A 18 8.05 -15.95 27.45
C LEU A 18 7.91 -14.43 27.60
N ARG A 19 8.01 -13.91 28.82
CA ARG A 19 7.98 -12.46 29.09
C ARG A 19 9.10 -11.74 28.32
N LEU A 20 10.32 -12.26 28.37
CA LEU A 20 11.46 -11.67 27.66
C LEU A 20 11.26 -11.70 26.13
N ALA A 21 10.77 -12.82 25.58
CA ALA A 21 10.49 -12.93 24.16
C ALA A 21 9.41 -11.92 23.70
N ILE A 22 8.35 -11.73 24.49
CA ILE A 22 7.30 -10.75 24.21
C ILE A 22 7.86 -9.32 24.22
N GLN A 23 8.74 -9.00 25.19
CA GLN A 23 9.39 -7.68 25.25
C GLN A 23 10.26 -7.43 24.02
N GLN A 24 11.08 -8.40 23.63
CA GLN A 24 11.92 -8.31 22.43
C GLN A 24 11.09 -8.13 21.16
N HIS A 25 10.00 -8.88 21.01
CA HIS A 25 9.08 -8.70 19.88
C HIS A 25 8.42 -7.31 19.91
N GLY A 26 8.06 -6.79 21.09
CA GLY A 26 7.53 -5.43 21.24
C GLY A 26 8.51 -4.35 20.77
N GLU A 27 9.80 -4.49 21.10
CA GLU A 27 10.85 -3.58 20.66
C GLU A 27 11.08 -3.66 19.14
N LEU A 28 11.13 -4.88 18.58
CA LEU A 28 11.25 -5.08 17.14
C LEU A 28 10.06 -4.48 16.38
N LEU A 29 8.84 -4.72 16.84
CA LEU A 29 7.64 -4.12 16.25
C LEU A 29 7.68 -2.60 16.36
N SER A 30 8.14 -2.05 17.49
CA SER A 30 8.29 -0.60 17.66
C SER A 30 9.31 0.01 16.70
N GLY A 31 10.39 -0.72 16.39
CA GLY A 31 11.39 -0.31 15.38
C GLY A 31 10.95 -0.53 13.93
N LEU A 32 10.05 -1.49 13.70
CA LEU A 32 9.46 -1.80 12.39
C LEU A 32 8.27 -0.92 12.04
N VAL A 33 7.64 -0.24 13.00
CA VAL A 33 6.73 0.87 12.74
C VAL A 33 7.60 2.00 12.19
N PRO A 34 7.72 2.14 10.86
CA PRO A 34 8.54 3.18 10.29
C PRO A 34 7.70 4.43 10.47
N SER A 35 8.04 5.29 11.45
CA SER A 35 7.45 6.63 11.58
C SER A 35 6.01 6.69 11.06
N GLN A 36 5.08 5.95 11.70
CA GLN A 36 3.64 6.06 11.39
C GLN A 36 3.09 7.47 11.73
N GLY A 37 3.95 8.47 11.84
CA GLY A 37 3.61 9.89 11.83
C GLY A 37 3.07 10.40 10.49
N SER A 38 2.77 9.54 9.50
CA SER A 38 1.99 9.95 8.33
C SER A 38 1.10 8.84 7.74
N PHE A 39 0.48 8.00 8.58
CA PHE A 39 -0.89 7.55 8.25
C PHE A 39 -1.91 8.67 8.57
N LEU A 40 -1.42 9.86 8.94
CA LEU A 40 -2.14 11.11 8.75
C LEU A 40 -2.55 11.15 7.28
N GLU A 41 -3.85 11.01 7.04
CA GLU A 41 -4.57 11.20 5.79
C GLU A 41 -3.69 11.86 4.72
N ILE A 42 -2.95 11.06 3.93
CA ILE A 42 -2.32 11.59 2.72
C ILE A 42 -3.50 12.12 1.93
N PRO A 43 -3.60 13.46 1.70
CA PRO A 43 -4.79 14.00 1.10
C PRO A 43 -4.92 13.36 -0.27
N LYS A 44 -6.02 12.63 -0.49
CA LYS A 44 -6.22 11.91 -1.73
C LYS A 44 -6.48 12.92 -2.83
N LEU A 45 -5.72 12.83 -3.92
CA LEU A 45 -6.07 13.52 -5.17
C LEU A 45 -7.23 12.82 -5.85
N LEU A 46 -7.33 11.50 -5.72
CA LEU A 46 -8.36 10.70 -6.37
C LEU A 46 -9.28 10.08 -5.30
N GLU A 47 -10.54 10.51 -5.31
CA GLU A 47 -11.56 9.90 -4.46
C GLU A 47 -12.12 8.62 -5.09
N ASN A 48 -12.29 8.62 -6.41
CA ASN A 48 -12.85 7.51 -7.18
C ASN A 48 -12.08 7.33 -8.50
N PRO A 49 -12.08 6.11 -9.08
CA PRO A 49 -11.53 5.89 -10.40
C PRO A 49 -12.28 6.69 -11.47
N MET A 50 -11.53 7.21 -12.44
CA MET A 50 -12.09 7.98 -13.55
C MET A 50 -12.82 7.08 -14.55
N ASN A 51 -13.88 7.61 -15.15
CA ASN A 51 -14.79 6.85 -16.01
C ASN A 51 -14.70 7.23 -17.49
N THR A 52 -14.18 8.42 -17.80
CA THR A 52 -14.08 8.90 -19.18
C THR A 52 -12.67 9.42 -19.51
N VAL A 53 -12.38 9.49 -20.81
CA VAL A 53 -11.09 9.98 -21.32
C VAL A 53 -10.93 11.46 -20.99
N GLU A 54 -12.01 12.23 -21.09
CA GLU A 54 -12.02 13.67 -20.79
C GLU A 54 -11.74 13.95 -19.31
N GLU A 55 -12.22 13.08 -18.40
CA GLU A 55 -11.91 13.17 -16.98
C GLU A 55 -10.42 12.94 -16.72
N LEU A 56 -9.84 11.92 -17.37
CA LEU A 56 -8.41 11.61 -17.29
C LEU A 56 -7.53 12.73 -17.86
N GLU A 57 -7.86 13.23 -19.06
CA GLU A 57 -7.14 14.33 -19.69
C GLU A 57 -7.26 15.63 -18.88
N SER A 58 -8.43 15.91 -18.30
CA SER A 58 -8.62 17.07 -17.44
C SER A 58 -7.83 16.96 -16.14
N PHE A 59 -7.78 15.77 -15.54
CA PHE A 59 -6.99 15.51 -14.35
C PHE A 59 -5.49 15.68 -14.64
N ASP A 60 -5.01 15.11 -15.75
CA ASP A 60 -3.61 15.21 -16.18
C ASP A 60 -3.19 16.66 -16.47
N ALA A 61 -4.03 17.42 -17.17
CA ALA A 61 -3.79 18.84 -17.45
C ALA A 61 -3.76 19.72 -16.18
N GLN A 62 -4.31 19.25 -15.06
CA GLN A 62 -4.29 19.95 -13.77
C GLN A 62 -3.12 19.51 -12.87
N LEU A 63 -2.29 18.55 -13.29
CA LEU A 63 -1.13 18.12 -12.52
C LEU A 63 -0.05 19.23 -12.50
N THR A 64 0.24 19.72 -11.30
CA THR A 64 1.42 20.54 -11.01
C THR A 64 2.51 19.64 -10.40
N PRO A 65 3.79 20.05 -10.38
CA PRO A 65 4.86 19.26 -9.76
C PRO A 65 4.60 18.86 -8.31
N GLU A 66 3.87 19.68 -7.55
CA GLU A 66 3.44 19.37 -6.17
C GLU A 66 2.36 18.29 -6.16
N ARG A 67 1.37 18.39 -7.06
CA ARG A 67 0.30 17.40 -7.22
C ARG A 67 0.83 16.06 -7.72
N GLU A 68 1.82 16.06 -8.61
CA GLU A 68 2.50 14.84 -9.06
C GLU A 68 3.20 14.12 -7.92
N LYS A 69 3.92 14.86 -7.05
CA LYS A 69 4.55 14.29 -5.86
C LYS A 69 3.52 13.72 -4.89
N GLN A 70 2.41 14.42 -4.72
CA GLN A 70 1.31 13.96 -3.87
C GLN A 70 0.65 12.70 -4.43
N LEU A 71 0.36 12.66 -5.72
CA LEU A 71 -0.17 11.48 -6.42
C LEU A 71 0.81 10.31 -6.35
N THR A 72 2.11 10.56 -6.52
CA THR A 72 3.14 9.52 -6.38
C THR A 72 3.14 8.93 -4.97
N SER A 73 3.06 9.78 -3.94
CA SER A 73 2.95 9.36 -2.55
C SER A 73 1.69 8.51 -2.34
N GLU A 74 0.54 8.97 -2.83
CA GLU A 74 -0.74 8.26 -2.75
C GLU A 74 -0.69 6.88 -3.42
N LEU A 75 -0.20 6.79 -4.67
CA LEU A 75 -0.11 5.54 -5.41
C LEU A 75 0.93 4.56 -4.82
N SER A 76 1.97 5.07 -4.17
CA SER A 76 3.00 4.24 -3.53
C SER A 76 2.43 3.33 -2.42
N ILE A 77 1.35 3.77 -1.76
CA ILE A 77 0.68 3.03 -0.67
C ILE A 77 0.03 1.75 -1.20
N LEU A 78 -0.43 1.73 -2.45
CA LEU A 78 -1.13 0.58 -3.03
C LEU A 78 -0.20 -0.65 -3.11
N GLY A 79 1.08 -0.41 -3.38
CA GLY A 79 2.16 -1.39 -3.39
C GLY A 79 1.85 -2.68 -4.16
N GLY A 80 2.59 -3.74 -3.88
CA GLY A 80 2.35 -5.06 -4.45
C GLY A 80 3.54 -5.99 -4.25
N SER A 81 3.29 -7.30 -4.20
CA SER A 81 4.36 -8.30 -4.10
C SER A 81 5.19 -8.47 -5.39
N SER A 82 4.75 -7.85 -6.49
CA SER A 82 5.45 -7.80 -7.77
C SER A 82 5.01 -6.57 -8.56
N ALA A 83 5.81 -6.16 -9.54
CA ALA A 83 5.46 -5.08 -10.47
C ALA A 83 4.08 -5.28 -11.11
N LYS A 84 3.77 -6.52 -11.55
CA LYS A 84 2.45 -6.86 -12.11
C LYS A 84 1.30 -6.56 -11.16
N VAL A 85 1.43 -6.94 -9.89
CA VAL A 85 0.38 -6.71 -8.88
C VAL A 85 0.26 -5.23 -8.57
N ALA A 86 1.39 -4.52 -8.43
CA ALA A 86 1.42 -3.09 -8.17
C ALA A 86 0.79 -2.28 -9.31
N THR A 87 1.21 -2.52 -10.56
CA THR A 87 0.64 -1.86 -11.73
C THR A 87 -0.87 -2.11 -11.84
N ARG A 88 -1.34 -3.34 -11.60
CA ARG A 88 -2.79 -3.62 -11.62
C ARG A 88 -3.55 -2.84 -10.56
N ARG A 89 -3.01 -2.72 -9.34
CA ARG A 89 -3.65 -1.96 -8.25
C ARG A 89 -3.68 -0.47 -8.55
N ILE A 90 -2.56 0.09 -9.05
CA ILE A 90 -2.45 1.49 -9.47
C ILE A 90 -3.47 1.81 -10.57
N LEU A 91 -3.52 0.99 -11.63
CA LEU A 91 -4.47 1.24 -12.73
C LEU A 91 -5.93 1.15 -12.26
N ALA A 92 -6.29 0.15 -11.44
CA ALA A 92 -7.65 0.03 -10.92
C ALA A 92 -8.04 1.15 -9.94
N TYR A 93 -7.05 1.85 -9.37
CA TYR A 93 -7.28 3.02 -8.53
C TYR A 93 -7.50 4.29 -9.36
N ILE A 94 -6.79 4.42 -10.49
CA ILE A 94 -6.85 5.60 -11.36
C ILE A 94 -8.06 5.54 -12.31
N MET A 95 -8.35 4.38 -12.89
CA MET A 95 -9.36 4.24 -13.94
C MET A 95 -10.31 3.06 -13.70
N SER A 96 -11.57 3.29 -14.06
CA SER A 96 -12.60 2.26 -14.16
C SER A 96 -12.27 1.24 -15.26
N ASN A 97 -12.97 0.10 -15.27
CA ASN A 97 -12.81 -0.89 -16.34
C ASN A 97 -13.32 -0.35 -17.68
N GLU A 98 -14.38 0.45 -17.63
CA GLU A 98 -15.01 1.13 -18.76
C GLU A 98 -13.98 2.01 -19.46
N LEU A 99 -13.29 2.88 -18.69
CA LEU A 99 -12.22 3.72 -19.21
C LEU A 99 -11.01 2.90 -19.67
N GLY A 100 -10.51 2.00 -18.82
CA GLY A 100 -9.32 1.19 -19.12
C GLY A 100 -9.49 0.32 -20.39
N SER A 101 -10.72 -0.08 -20.71
CA SER A 101 -11.02 -0.81 -21.94
C SER A 101 -10.77 -0.01 -23.22
N GLN A 102 -10.79 1.32 -23.14
CA GLN A 102 -10.52 2.22 -24.27
C GLN A 102 -9.04 2.38 -24.57
N TYR A 103 -8.16 1.91 -23.68
CA TYR A 103 -6.71 2.00 -23.85
C TYR A 103 -6.08 0.67 -24.24
N SER A 104 -4.93 0.75 -24.90
CA SER A 104 -4.02 -0.37 -25.13
C SER A 104 -2.59 0.14 -25.23
N TRP A 105 -1.60 -0.72 -25.02
CA TRP A 105 -0.19 -0.29 -25.04
C TRP A 105 0.18 0.51 -26.29
N GLU A 106 -0.16 -0.01 -27.48
CA GLU A 106 0.15 0.65 -28.75
C GLU A 106 -0.98 1.50 -29.35
N GLY A 107 -2.18 1.51 -28.76
CA GLY A 107 -3.33 2.22 -29.33
C GLY A 107 -3.97 1.54 -30.56
N ARG A 108 -3.96 0.20 -30.63
CA ARG A 108 -4.52 -0.52 -31.78
C ARG A 108 -6.05 -0.64 -31.70
N LYS A 109 -6.71 -0.74 -32.86
CA LYS A 109 -8.17 -0.94 -33.01
C LYS A 109 -9.01 0.22 -32.44
N GLY A 110 -8.59 1.45 -32.70
CA GLY A 110 -9.33 2.65 -32.26
C GLY A 110 -9.25 2.90 -30.75
N LYS A 111 -8.25 2.31 -30.08
CA LYS A 111 -7.96 2.53 -28.67
C LYS A 111 -6.89 3.60 -28.51
N TYR A 112 -6.88 4.27 -27.37
CA TYR A 112 -5.85 5.23 -27.01
C TYR A 112 -4.54 4.51 -26.60
N PRO A 113 -3.37 5.03 -26.98
CA PRO A 113 -2.07 4.45 -26.63
C PRO A 113 -1.63 4.79 -25.20
N PHE A 114 -1.27 3.78 -24.40
CA PHE A 114 -0.67 4.00 -23.06
C PHE A 114 0.77 4.51 -23.12
N LYS A 115 1.51 4.21 -24.18
CA LYS A 115 2.93 4.59 -24.30
C LYS A 115 3.15 6.09 -24.52
N ASP A 116 2.10 6.80 -24.92
CA ASP A 116 2.13 8.22 -25.26
C ASP A 116 1.39 9.07 -24.20
N LEU A 117 0.92 8.42 -23.13
CA LEU A 117 0.40 9.02 -21.90
C LEU A 117 1.57 9.42 -20.99
#